data_AF-X1LZP0-F1
#
_entry.id   AF-X1LZP0-F1
#
_cell.length_a   1.000
_cell.length_b   1.000
_cell.length_c   1.000
_cell.angle_alpha   90.00
_cell.angle_beta   90.00
_cell.angle_gamma   90.00
#
_symmetry.space_group_name_H-M   'P 1'
#
loop_
_entity.id
_entity.type
_entity.pdbx_description
1 polymer ?
#
loop_
_entity_poly.entity_id
_entity_poly.type
_entity_poly.pdbx_seq_one_letter_code
_entity_poly.pdbx_strand_id
1 'polypeptide(L)'
;FFSIGVAGFPEGHIDCPDKETDSRYLKIKIDTGGEFVITQLFFNNKDYFEYLERVRKIGVTVRIIPGIIPITNYQQLLRFCKTCGATIPQRVHEIFKPLDGDAEATYKAGVQFTVEQCNELLEGGAPGLHFYTLNKVDPTREILNKIKR
;
A
#
# COMPACT_ATOMS: atom_id res chain seq x y z
N PHE A 1 26.82 -5.47 10.21
CA PHE A 1 25.64 -4.84 10.84
C PHE A 1 24.44 -5.05 9.92
N PHE A 2 23.23 -5.19 10.45
CA PHE A 2 22.00 -5.41 9.67
C PHE A 2 21.17 -4.12 9.62
N SER A 3 20.37 -3.95 8.55
CA SER A 3 19.26 -3.00 8.55
C SER A 3 17.94 -3.76 8.61
N ILE A 4 17.07 -3.43 9.56
CA ILE A 4 15.84 -4.19 9.84
C ILE A 4 14.60 -3.40 9.43
N GLY A 5 13.89 -3.89 8.41
CA GLY A 5 12.56 -3.41 8.04
C GLY A 5 11.47 -4.27 8.66
N VAL A 6 10.37 -3.65 9.10
CA VAL A 6 9.21 -4.37 9.67
C VAL A 6 7.93 -4.07 8.89
N ALA A 7 6.97 -4.99 8.92
CA ALA A 7 5.66 -4.77 8.31
C ALA A 7 4.79 -3.81 9.14
N GLY A 8 3.96 -3.02 8.47
CA GLY A 8 2.90 -2.20 9.08
C GLY A 8 1.58 -2.35 8.34
N PHE A 9 0.44 -2.12 8.98
CA PHE A 9 -0.88 -2.39 8.41
C PHE A 9 -1.75 -1.13 8.51
N PRO A 10 -1.92 -0.35 7.42
CA PRO A 10 -2.69 0.90 7.48
C PRO A 10 -4.13 0.70 7.98
N GLU A 11 -4.75 -0.38 7.50
CA GLU A 11 -6.09 -0.82 7.88
C GLU A 11 -6.14 -1.68 9.17
N GLY A 12 -4.99 -1.97 9.77
CA GLY A 12 -4.83 -2.91 10.89
C GLY A 12 -4.65 -4.35 10.42
N HIS A 13 -3.87 -5.14 11.17
CA HIS A 13 -3.71 -6.56 10.89
C HIS A 13 -5.01 -7.34 11.16
N ILE A 14 -5.36 -8.30 10.31
CA ILE A 14 -6.61 -9.09 10.41
C ILE A 14 -6.76 -9.85 11.73
N ASP A 15 -5.65 -10.27 12.32
CA ASP A 15 -5.63 -10.99 13.60
C ASP A 15 -5.58 -10.06 14.82
N CYS A 16 -5.54 -8.74 14.61
CA CYS A 16 -5.62 -7.77 15.70
C CYS A 16 -7.08 -7.40 15.98
N PRO A 17 -7.47 -7.25 17.26
CA PRO A 17 -8.85 -6.90 17.62
C PRO A 17 -9.25 -5.50 17.15
N ASP A 18 -8.28 -4.60 17.01
CA ASP A 18 -8.48 -3.22 16.59
C ASP A 18 -7.16 -2.58 16.11
N LYS A 19 -7.29 -1.43 15.43
CA LYS A 19 -6.17 -0.67 14.85
C LYS A 19 -5.22 -0.07 15.90
N GLU A 20 -5.69 0.18 17.12
CA GLU A 20 -4.86 0.73 18.21
C GLU A 20 -3.95 -0.35 18.79
N THR A 21 -4.48 -1.56 18.97
CA THR A 21 -3.74 -2.74 19.38
C THR A 21 -2.66 -3.10 18.35
N ASP A 22 -2.98 -3.11 17.05
CA ASP A 22 -1.98 -3.30 15.98
C ASP A 22 -0.87 -2.24 16.02
N SER A 23 -1.24 -0.98 16.26
CA SER A 23 -0.26 0.13 16.36
C SER A 23 0.69 -0.03 17.55
N ARG A 24 0.20 -0.55 18.69
CA ARG A 24 1.07 -0.88 19.84
C ARG A 24 2.06 -2.00 19.50
N TYR A 25 1.64 -3.03 18.76
CA TYR A 25 2.56 -4.07 18.28
C TYR A 25 3.59 -3.53 17.29
N LEU A 26 3.21 -2.60 16.42
CA LEU A 26 4.18 -1.88 15.59
C LEU A 26 5.22 -1.17 16.46
N LYS A 27 4.77 -0.42 17.47
CA LYS A 27 5.70 0.28 18.37
C LYS A 27 6.67 -0.67 19.06
N ILE A 28 6.20 -1.82 19.55
CA ILE A 28 7.07 -2.85 20.13
C ILE A 28 8.14 -3.26 19.11
N LYS A 29 7.76 -3.59 17.85
CA LYS A 29 8.72 -3.96 16.80
C LYS A 29 9.79 -2.88 16.59
N ILE A 30 9.41 -1.61 16.57
CA ILE A 30 10.34 -0.48 16.41
C ILE A 30 11.24 -0.33 17.64
N ASP A 31 10.67 -0.34 18.84
CA ASP A 31 11.43 -0.19 20.09
C ASP A 31 12.43 -1.36 20.29
N THR A 32 12.16 -2.52 19.69
CA THR A 32 13.07 -3.68 19.69
C THR A 32 14.07 -3.73 18.53
N GLY A 33 14.17 -2.67 17.71
CA GLY A 33 15.22 -2.54 16.68
C GLY A 33 14.74 -2.44 15.23
N GLY A 34 13.44 -2.29 14.97
CA GLY A 34 12.94 -1.97 13.63
C GLY A 34 13.33 -0.55 13.20
N GLU A 35 14.00 -0.40 12.06
CA GLU A 35 14.57 0.88 11.59
C GLU A 35 13.69 1.61 10.57
N PHE A 36 12.81 0.87 9.89
CA PHE A 36 11.81 1.42 8.98
C PHE A 36 10.63 0.46 8.83
N VAL A 37 9.51 0.99 8.34
CA VAL A 37 8.28 0.23 8.10
C VAL A 37 8.01 0.19 6.61
N ILE A 38 7.63 -0.97 6.08
CA ILE A 38 6.95 -1.09 4.79
C ILE A 38 5.51 -1.48 5.10
N THR A 39 4.55 -0.72 4.59
CA THR A 39 3.14 -1.02 4.83
C THR A 39 2.67 -2.16 3.93
N GLN A 40 1.69 -2.93 4.41
CA GLN A 40 0.79 -3.68 3.54
C GLN A 40 0.13 -2.73 2.52
N LEU A 41 -0.30 -3.28 1.39
CA LEU A 41 -1.01 -2.54 0.36
C LEU A 41 -2.34 -1.99 0.85
N PHE A 42 -2.78 -0.92 0.18
CA PHE A 42 -4.06 -0.24 0.38
C PHE A 42 -4.44 0.45 -0.94
N PHE A 43 -5.72 0.80 -1.11
CA PHE A 43 -6.21 1.46 -2.33
C PHE A 43 -6.81 2.84 -2.07
N ASN A 44 -6.90 3.26 -0.81
CA ASN A 44 -7.30 4.60 -0.41
C ASN A 44 -6.17 5.25 0.38
N ASN A 45 -5.58 6.32 -0.17
CA ASN A 45 -4.46 7.02 0.43
C ASN A 45 -4.78 7.59 1.83
N LYS A 46 -6.06 7.83 2.12
CA LYS A 46 -6.52 8.22 3.46
C LYS A 46 -6.12 7.19 4.53
N ASP A 47 -6.17 5.90 4.23
CA ASP A 47 -5.82 4.85 5.18
C ASP A 47 -4.34 4.94 5.60
N TYR A 48 -3.46 5.28 4.66
CA TYR A 48 -2.05 5.51 4.94
C TYR A 48 -1.82 6.74 5.81
N PHE A 49 -2.45 7.88 5.50
CA PHE A 49 -2.27 9.11 6.28
C PHE A 49 -2.89 9.01 7.68
N GLU A 50 -4.07 8.42 7.83
CA GLU A 50 -4.67 8.13 9.14
C GLU A 50 -3.81 7.16 9.96
N TYR A 51 -3.21 6.16 9.30
CA TYR A 51 -2.25 5.28 9.95
C TYR A 51 -1.00 6.02 10.43
N LEU A 52 -0.42 6.90 9.60
CA LEU A 52 0.69 7.74 10.03
C LEU A 52 0.33 8.53 11.28
N GLU A 53 -0.80 9.24 11.28
CA GLU A 53 -1.25 10.01 12.43
C GLU A 53 -1.38 9.13 13.69
N ARG A 54 -2.02 7.97 13.56
CA ARG A 54 -2.22 7.02 14.67
C ARG A 54 -0.90 6.55 15.27
N VAL A 55 0.06 6.12 14.45
CA VAL A 55 1.34 5.61 14.96
C VAL A 55 2.28 6.71 15.43
N ARG A 56 2.19 7.93 14.85
CA ARG A 56 2.93 9.10 15.35
C ARG A 56 2.47 9.50 16.75
N LYS A 57 1.16 9.42 17.05
CA LYS A 57 0.61 9.73 18.40
C LYS A 57 1.21 8.86 19.51
N ILE A 58 1.65 7.65 19.19
CA ILE A 58 2.31 6.74 20.16
C ILE A 58 3.85 6.79 20.09
N GLY A 59 4.43 7.73 19.34
CA GLY A 59 5.88 7.97 19.32
C GLY A 59 6.68 7.13 18.33
N VAL A 60 6.04 6.48 17.35
CA VAL A 60 6.78 5.87 16.23
C VAL A 60 7.34 7.02 15.36
N THR A 61 8.66 7.12 15.17
CA THR A 61 9.30 8.21 14.40
C THR A 61 10.05 7.74 13.15
N VAL A 62 10.26 6.43 13.00
CA VAL A 62 10.93 5.85 11.83
C VAL A 62 10.19 6.15 10.51
N ARG A 63 10.89 6.02 9.38
CA ARG A 63 10.28 6.13 8.05
C ARG A 63 9.26 5.02 7.85
N ILE A 64 8.11 5.38 7.29
CA ILE A 64 7.03 4.46 6.94
C ILE A 64 6.83 4.59 5.44
N ILE A 65 7.11 3.52 4.70
CA ILE A 65 7.12 3.48 3.24
C ILE A 65 5.83 2.79 2.79
N PRO A 66 4.95 3.45 2.03
CA PRO A 66 3.74 2.83 1.51
C PRO A 66 4.06 1.69 0.54
N GLY A 67 3.43 0.54 0.76
CA GLY A 67 3.42 -0.59 -0.15
C GLY A 67 2.37 -0.42 -1.24
N ILE A 68 2.79 -0.44 -2.51
CA ILE A 68 1.96 -0.19 -3.69
C ILE A 68 1.89 -1.44 -4.56
N ILE A 69 0.69 -1.85 -4.96
CA ILE A 69 0.47 -2.94 -5.91
C ILE A 69 -0.13 -2.40 -7.22
N PRO A 70 0.57 -2.55 -8.35
CA PRO A 70 -0.03 -2.24 -9.65
C PRO A 70 -1.19 -3.18 -9.97
N ILE A 71 -2.37 -2.61 -10.26
CA ILE A 71 -3.57 -3.40 -10.59
C ILE A 71 -3.49 -3.84 -12.05
N THR A 72 -3.02 -5.06 -12.32
CA THR A 72 -2.91 -5.60 -13.69
C THR A 72 -3.94 -6.66 -14.03
N ASN A 73 -4.64 -7.18 -13.03
CA ASN A 73 -5.68 -8.19 -13.18
C ASN A 73 -6.66 -8.09 -12.01
N TYR A 74 -7.91 -7.73 -12.32
CA TYR A 74 -8.92 -7.48 -11.31
C TYR A 74 -9.30 -8.73 -10.50
N GLN A 75 -9.45 -9.88 -11.15
CA GLN A 75 -9.77 -11.14 -10.46
C GLN A 75 -8.64 -11.63 -9.54
N GLN A 76 -7.39 -11.45 -9.96
CA GLN A 76 -6.22 -11.73 -9.12
C GLN A 76 -6.16 -10.79 -7.92
N LEU A 77 -6.46 -9.50 -8.14
CA LEU A 77 -6.53 -8.51 -7.07
C LEU A 77 -7.57 -8.90 -6.01
N LEU A 78 -8.79 -9.27 -6.41
CA LEU A 78 -9.85 -9.70 -5.50
C LEU A 78 -9.41 -10.89 -4.62
N ARG A 79 -8.77 -11.89 -5.24
CA ARG A 79 -8.23 -13.06 -4.50
C ARG A 79 -7.12 -12.67 -3.54
N PHE A 80 -6.21 -11.79 -3.96
CA PHE A 80 -5.09 -11.35 -3.12
C PHE A 80 -5.58 -10.59 -1.89
N CYS A 81 -6.50 -9.64 -2.08
CA CYS A 81 -7.06 -8.83 -0.99
C CYS A 81 -7.88 -9.66 -0.01
N LYS A 82 -8.60 -10.67 -0.49
CA LYS A 82 -9.30 -11.63 0.39
C LYS A 82 -8.35 -12.36 1.35
N THR A 83 -7.11 -12.61 0.92
CA THR A 83 -6.10 -13.29 1.75
C THR A 83 -5.41 -12.34 2.73
N CYS A 84 -5.05 -11.13 2.33
CA CYS A 84 -4.35 -10.19 3.20
C CYS A 84 -5.27 -9.26 4.03
N GLY A 85 -6.57 -9.24 3.73
CA GLY A 85 -7.57 -8.45 4.43
C GLY A 85 -7.67 -6.98 3.99
N ALA A 86 -6.95 -6.57 2.94
CA ALA A 86 -7.02 -5.20 2.43
C ALA A 86 -8.40 -4.89 1.85
N THR A 87 -8.96 -3.72 2.19
CA THR A 87 -10.25 -3.29 1.65
C THR A 87 -10.08 -2.87 0.21
N ILE A 88 -10.98 -3.31 -0.67
CA ILE A 88 -11.10 -2.80 -2.04
C ILE A 88 -12.21 -1.74 -2.03
N PRO A 89 -11.89 -0.43 -2.17
CA PRO A 89 -12.89 0.63 -2.18
C PRO A 89 -13.83 0.50 -3.37
N GLN A 90 -15.05 1.02 -3.21
CA GLN A 90 -16.07 1.02 -4.27
C GLN A 90 -15.56 1.64 -5.59
N ARG A 91 -14.74 2.70 -5.53
CA ARG A 91 -14.10 3.31 -6.72
C ARG A 91 -13.27 2.31 -7.53
N VAL A 92 -12.59 1.37 -6.88
CA VAL A 92 -11.82 0.32 -7.58
C VAL A 92 -12.79 -0.63 -8.29
N HIS A 93 -13.88 -1.04 -7.63
CA HIS A 93 -14.89 -1.88 -8.27
C HIS A 93 -15.54 -1.18 -9.48
N GLU A 94 -15.85 0.10 -9.38
CA GLU A 94 -16.45 0.89 -10.46
C GLU A 94 -15.54 1.01 -11.68
N ILE A 95 -14.23 1.14 -11.46
CA ILE A 95 -13.23 1.22 -12.55
C ILE A 95 -13.02 -0.15 -13.19
N PHE A 96 -12.80 -1.20 -12.40
CA PHE A 96 -12.23 -2.45 -12.91
C PHE A 96 -13.27 -3.54 -13.20
N LYS A 97 -14.44 -3.54 -12.56
CA LYS A 97 -15.48 -4.54 -12.83
C LYS A 97 -16.00 -4.47 -14.27
N PRO A 98 -16.21 -3.29 -14.89
CA PRO A 98 -16.62 -3.21 -16.30
C PRO A 98 -15.54 -3.65 -17.28
N LEU A 99 -14.27 -3.69 -16.86
CA LEU A 99 -13.12 -4.07 -17.69
C LEU A 99 -12.77 -5.56 -17.56
N ASP A 100 -13.54 -6.33 -16.79
CA ASP A 100 -13.25 -7.74 -16.55
C ASP A 100 -13.30 -8.53 -17.86
N GLY A 101 -12.25 -9.31 -18.12
CA GLY A 101 -12.03 -9.99 -19.40
C GLY A 101 -11.27 -9.17 -20.46
N ASP A 102 -11.13 -7.85 -20.30
CA ASP A 102 -10.28 -7.00 -21.14
C ASP A 102 -8.95 -6.70 -20.45
N ALA A 103 -7.93 -7.50 -20.77
CA ALA A 103 -6.61 -7.41 -20.16
C ALA A 103 -5.89 -6.09 -20.50
N GLU A 104 -6.07 -5.56 -21.72
CA GLU A 104 -5.39 -4.33 -22.15
C GLU A 104 -6.02 -3.11 -21.47
N ALA A 105 -7.35 -3.04 -21.45
CA ALA A 105 -8.05 -1.95 -20.77
C ALA A 105 -7.80 -1.97 -19.25
N THR A 106 -7.86 -3.17 -18.63
CA THR A 106 -7.53 -3.35 -17.20
C THR A 106 -6.12 -2.88 -16.89
N TYR A 107 -5.14 -3.26 -17.72
CA TYR A 107 -3.75 -2.85 -17.54
C TYR A 107 -3.61 -1.31 -17.60
N LYS A 108 -4.17 -0.66 -18.62
CA LYS A 108 -4.08 0.80 -18.79
C LYS A 108 -4.74 1.55 -17.63
N ALA A 109 -5.94 1.15 -17.23
CA ALA A 109 -6.65 1.73 -16.09
C ALA A 109 -5.87 1.50 -14.78
N GLY A 110 -5.27 0.33 -14.63
CA GLY A 110 -4.43 -0.06 -13.51
C GLY A 110 -3.19 0.82 -13.32
N VAL A 111 -2.45 1.02 -14.41
CA VAL A 111 -1.29 1.92 -14.40
C VAL A 111 -1.73 3.34 -14.04
N GLN A 112 -2.79 3.86 -14.66
CA GLN A 112 -3.28 5.22 -14.37
C GLN A 112 -3.69 5.39 -12.91
N PHE A 113 -4.50 4.46 -12.38
CA PHE A 113 -4.91 4.45 -10.97
C PHE A 113 -3.69 4.45 -10.03
N THR A 114 -2.69 3.62 -10.32
CA THR A 114 -1.50 3.51 -9.49
C THR A 114 -0.62 4.76 -9.57
N VAL A 115 -0.52 5.40 -10.75
CA VAL A 115 0.20 6.68 -10.90
C VAL A 115 -0.45 7.78 -10.08
N GLU A 116 -1.79 7.89 -10.10
CA GLU A 116 -2.54 8.85 -9.27
C GLU A 116 -2.26 8.60 -7.79
N GLN A 117 -2.39 7.34 -7.35
CA GLN A 117 -2.10 6.94 -5.98
C GLN A 117 -0.69 7.33 -5.54
N CYS A 118 0.32 7.02 -6.35
CA CYS A 118 1.71 7.31 -6.06
C CYS A 118 1.99 8.82 -5.99
N ASN A 119 1.45 9.61 -6.93
CA ASN A 119 1.65 11.06 -6.94
C ASN A 119 1.04 11.71 -5.68
N GLU A 120 -0.18 11.35 -5.32
CA GLU A 120 -0.82 11.86 -4.10
C GLU A 120 -0.03 11.50 -2.82
N LEU A 121 0.52 10.28 -2.74
CA LEU A 121 1.35 9.87 -1.60
C LEU A 121 2.65 10.67 -1.52
N LEU A 122 3.34 10.85 -2.65
CA LEU A 122 4.58 11.62 -2.72
C LEU A 122 4.34 13.11 -2.43
N GLU A 123 3.30 13.70 -3.03
CA GLU A 123 2.88 15.09 -2.77
C GLU A 123 2.46 15.28 -1.29
N GLY A 124 1.87 14.25 -0.67
CA GLY A 124 1.55 14.19 0.76
C GLY A 124 2.74 13.89 1.69
N GLY A 125 3.96 13.80 1.16
CA GLY A 125 5.19 13.66 1.97
C GLY A 125 5.60 12.23 2.32
N ALA A 126 5.10 11.22 1.61
CA ALA A 126 5.63 9.86 1.75
C ALA A 126 7.13 9.83 1.42
N PRO A 127 7.97 9.14 2.22
CA PRO A 127 9.43 9.18 2.08
C PRO A 127 9.97 8.38 0.88
N GLY A 128 9.09 7.76 0.09
CA GLY A 128 9.37 6.84 -0.99
C GLY A 128 8.19 5.90 -1.24
N LEU A 129 8.35 4.94 -2.15
CA LEU A 129 7.33 3.96 -2.52
C LEU A 129 7.96 2.56 -2.56
N HIS A 130 7.24 1.53 -2.10
CA HIS A 130 7.66 0.14 -2.22
C HIS A 130 6.69 -0.62 -3.13
N PHE A 131 7.14 -1.14 -4.28
CA PHE A 131 6.27 -1.81 -5.24
C PHE A 131 6.23 -3.33 -5.04
N TYR A 132 5.03 -3.88 -4.87
CA TYR A 132 4.76 -5.30 -5.02
C TYR A 132 4.64 -5.65 -6.51
N THR A 133 5.77 -6.04 -7.12
CA THR A 133 5.87 -6.24 -8.57
C THR A 133 5.20 -7.52 -9.06
N LEU A 134 4.99 -8.50 -8.17
CA LEU A 134 4.51 -9.84 -8.52
C LEU A 134 5.33 -10.47 -9.67
N ASN A 135 6.65 -10.25 -9.66
CA ASN A 135 7.60 -10.68 -10.71
C ASN A 135 7.31 -10.11 -12.11
N LYS A 136 6.57 -8.99 -12.22
CA LYS A 136 6.33 -8.28 -13.47
C LYS A 136 7.04 -6.92 -13.45
N VAL A 137 7.83 -6.65 -14.49
CA VAL A 137 8.64 -5.41 -14.57
C VAL A 137 7.87 -4.26 -15.23
N ASP A 138 7.10 -4.55 -16.27
CA ASP A 138 6.50 -3.53 -17.15
C ASP A 138 5.55 -2.56 -16.43
N PRO A 139 4.60 -3.01 -15.58
CA PRO A 139 3.68 -2.10 -14.90
C PRO A 139 4.44 -1.10 -14.02
N THR A 140 5.37 -1.61 -13.20
CA THR A 140 6.17 -0.77 -12.29
C THR A 140 7.06 0.19 -13.07
N ARG A 141 7.69 -0.24 -14.16
CA ARG A 141 8.51 0.64 -15.00
C ARG A 141 7.68 1.77 -15.60
N GLU A 142 6.50 1.45 -16.12
CA GLU A 142 5.61 2.46 -16.72
C GLU A 142 5.13 3.48 -15.69
N ILE A 143 4.71 3.01 -14.51
CA ILE A 143 4.33 3.88 -13.39
C ILE A 143 5.49 4.80 -13.00
N LEU A 144 6.68 4.24 -12.82
CA LEU A 144 7.88 4.99 -12.42
C LEU A 144 8.27 6.09 -13.42
N ASN A 145 7.93 5.94 -14.70
CA ASN A 145 8.18 6.95 -15.74
C ASN A 145 7.10 8.06 -15.76
N LYS A 146 5.94 7.83 -15.14
CA LYS A 146 4.79 8.74 -15.14
C LYS A 146 4.63 9.52 -13.83
N ILE A 147 5.18 9.02 -12.72
CA ILE A 147 5.15 9.73 -11.43
C ILE A 147 6.09 10.95 -11.44
N LYS A 148 5.68 12.01 -10.74
CA LYS A 148 6.51 13.20 -10.52
C LYS A 148 7.54 12.88 -9.43
N ARG A 149 8.82 13.22 -9.65
CA ARG A 149 9.93 12.95 -8.73
C ARG A 149 10.61 14.25 -8.32
#